data_AF-A0A5P9HU82-F1
#
_entry.id   AF-A0A5P9HU82-F1
#
_cell.length_a   1.000
_cell.length_b   1.000
_cell.length_c   1.000
_cell.angle_alpha   90.00
_cell.angle_beta   90.00
_cell.angle_gamma   90.00
#
_symmetry.space_group_name_H-M   'P 1'
#
loop_
_entity.id
_entity.type
_entity.pdbx_description
1 polymer ?
#
loop_
_entity_poly.entity_id
_entity_poly.type
_entity_poly.pdbx_seq_one_letter_code
_entity_poly.pdbx_strand_id
1 'polypeptide(L)'
;MNEKLLNRIKEVLVSSAVKNQVIEYSRLSREIGGIISPIKLNEPLGEISLRCIKKGFPPLSAIVVNQQTQLPGEGFFTWVASKMGYIDLPHSEWEDFFNKQKEAVFSCDWDEYLDNKPTNKGSNNVSIFSKEDLNERLSDTSYVIGDETRYYILTLKMFLETATVGPYQYQVVVLENHQEVSKHTLENKDSKQLLTPSKKKGFELLFEHNPMVNINDISMVHYKQDRLKDTPWDKEPRVDLEALYNKMDTKRLRNIVKHDVEMEKQQYASSYKDGEVKQYYGNRYERKSKNRLNAIEIHGTQCAVCDFKFEEVYGELGKDFIEIHHVKPLSTLDGAIEIDAENDLVPVCPNCHRMLHRKREKVLSVGELKEIIQSQISIKS
;
A
#
# COMPACT_ATOMS: atom_id res chain seq x y z
N MET A 1 21.72 29.77 -17.02
CA MET A 1 23.15 29.71 -16.66
C MET A 1 24.00 29.58 -17.92
N ASN A 2 25.23 30.10 -17.95
CA ASN A 2 26.06 30.12 -19.16
C ASN A 2 26.63 28.73 -19.48
N GLU A 3 26.15 28.07 -20.54
CA GLU A 3 26.59 26.71 -20.95
C GLU A 3 28.09 26.62 -21.25
N LYS A 4 28.69 27.69 -21.79
CA LYS A 4 30.14 27.71 -22.08
C LYS A 4 30.98 27.59 -20.81
N LEU A 5 30.51 28.22 -19.74
CA LEU A 5 31.12 28.16 -18.41
C LEU A 5 30.92 26.78 -17.77
N LEU A 6 29.71 26.21 -17.86
CA LEU A 6 29.43 24.87 -17.33
C LEU A 6 30.29 23.80 -18.00
N ASN A 7 30.44 23.87 -19.33
CA ASN A 7 31.31 22.95 -20.06
C ASN A 7 32.77 23.08 -19.63
N ARG A 8 33.27 24.30 -19.43
CA ARG A 8 34.65 24.54 -18.97
C ARG A 8 34.90 23.99 -17.56
N ILE A 9 33.96 24.20 -16.64
CA ILE A 9 34.05 23.62 -15.28
C ILE A 9 34.02 22.09 -15.38
N LYS A 10 33.09 21.54 -16.15
CA LYS A 10 32.94 20.09 -16.36
C LYS A 10 34.23 19.44 -16.89
N GLU A 11 34.88 20.04 -17.89
CA GLU A 11 36.15 19.54 -18.44
C GLU A 11 37.26 19.47 -17.40
N VAL A 12 37.42 20.53 -16.59
CA VAL A 12 38.41 20.56 -15.50
C VAL A 12 38.14 19.47 -14.47
N LEU A 13 36.87 19.30 -14.09
CA LEU A 13 36.48 18.28 -13.11
C LEU A 13 36.66 16.86 -13.65
N VAL A 14 36.25 16.57 -14.88
CA VAL A 14 36.46 15.25 -15.49
C VAL A 14 37.96 14.93 -15.61
N SER A 15 38.78 15.89 -16.04
CA SER A 15 40.24 15.72 -16.11
C SER A 15 40.85 15.42 -14.73
N SER A 16 40.31 16.01 -13.67
CA SER A 16 40.75 15.76 -12.29
C SER A 16 40.26 14.39 -11.78
N ALA A 17 39.01 14.02 -12.10
CA ALA A 17 38.42 12.73 -11.75
C ALA A 17 39.20 11.56 -12.36
N VAL A 18 39.54 11.63 -13.65
CA VAL A 18 40.33 10.60 -14.35
C VAL A 18 41.74 10.42 -13.75
N LYS A 19 42.27 11.47 -13.12
CA LYS A 19 43.58 11.44 -12.42
C LYS A 19 43.46 11.05 -10.95
N ASN A 20 42.26 10.75 -10.45
CA ASN A 20 41.96 10.51 -9.04
C ASN A 20 42.42 11.67 -8.13
N GLN A 21 42.24 12.91 -8.60
CA GLN A 21 42.64 14.11 -7.88
C GLN A 21 41.42 14.93 -7.45
N VAL A 22 41.45 15.35 -6.18
CA VAL A 22 40.55 16.41 -5.70
C VAL A 22 41.04 17.78 -6.17
N ILE A 23 40.12 18.73 -6.30
CA ILE A 23 40.42 20.10 -6.71
C ILE A 23 39.87 21.10 -5.69
N GLU A 24 40.70 22.05 -5.29
CA GLU A 24 40.27 23.12 -4.39
C GLU A 24 39.41 24.14 -5.12
N TYR A 25 38.41 24.74 -4.45
CA TYR A 25 37.57 25.79 -5.05
C TYR A 25 38.38 26.98 -5.62
N SER A 26 39.48 27.36 -4.96
CA SER A 26 40.42 28.40 -5.40
C SER A 26 41.14 28.01 -6.68
N ARG A 27 41.61 26.76 -6.76
CA ARG A 27 42.27 26.19 -7.93
C ARG A 27 41.31 26.07 -9.10
N LEU A 28 40.10 25.57 -8.88
CA LEU A 28 39.06 25.46 -9.90
C LEU A 28 38.70 26.83 -10.49
N SER A 29 38.50 27.84 -9.64
CA SER A 29 38.26 29.23 -10.07
C SER A 29 39.37 29.75 -11.00
N ARG A 30 40.64 29.49 -10.67
CA ARG A 30 41.79 29.88 -11.49
C ARG A 30 41.85 29.14 -12.82
N GLU A 31 41.61 27.82 -12.83
CA GLU A 31 41.67 27.00 -14.05
C GLU A 31 40.57 27.34 -15.06
N ILE A 32 39.41 27.81 -14.60
CA ILE A 32 38.36 28.35 -15.47
C ILE A 32 38.59 29.81 -15.89
N GLY A 33 39.75 30.39 -15.57
CA GLY A 33 40.18 31.73 -15.99
C GLY A 33 39.83 32.86 -15.02
N GLY A 34 39.54 32.56 -13.75
CA GLY A 34 39.21 33.57 -12.73
C GLY A 34 37.87 34.27 -12.92
N ILE A 35 37.02 33.76 -13.83
CA ILE A 35 35.76 34.38 -14.25
C ILE A 35 34.74 34.41 -13.10
N ILE A 36 34.82 33.44 -12.18
CA ILE A 36 33.91 33.27 -11.04
C ILE A 36 34.72 33.12 -9.77
N SER A 37 34.37 33.88 -8.73
CA SER A 37 35.01 33.77 -7.43
C SER A 37 34.69 32.40 -6.78
N PRO A 38 35.59 31.83 -5.96
CA PRO A 38 35.40 30.52 -5.33
C PRO A 38 34.04 30.35 -4.62
N ILE A 39 33.55 31.41 -3.97
CA ILE A 39 32.25 31.43 -3.25
C ILE A 39 31.06 31.23 -4.19
N LYS A 40 31.14 31.72 -5.42
CA LYS A 40 30.06 31.66 -6.42
C LYS A 40 30.09 30.37 -7.25
N LEU A 41 31.02 29.45 -6.98
CA LEU A 41 31.09 28.16 -7.71
C LEU A 41 30.00 27.17 -7.31
N ASN A 42 29.34 27.35 -6.16
CA ASN A 42 28.32 26.41 -5.68
C ASN A 42 27.15 26.23 -6.66
N GLU A 43 26.68 27.32 -7.27
CA GLU A 43 25.56 27.27 -8.23
C GLU A 43 25.92 26.46 -9.50
N PRO A 44 27.01 26.75 -10.23
CA PRO A 44 27.38 25.95 -11.40
C PRO A 44 27.80 24.52 -11.05
N LEU A 45 28.45 24.29 -9.91
CA LEU A 45 28.78 22.94 -9.44
C LEU A 45 27.54 22.12 -9.10
N GLY A 46 26.53 22.76 -8.52
CA GLY A 46 25.23 22.14 -8.22
C GLY A 46 24.52 21.70 -9.49
N GLU A 47 24.48 22.54 -10.51
CA GLU A 47 23.87 22.18 -11.81
C GLU A 47 24.63 21.05 -12.52
N ILE A 48 25.96 21.08 -12.54
CA ILE A 48 26.76 19.99 -13.13
C ILE A 48 26.48 18.68 -12.40
N SER A 49 26.45 18.70 -11.07
CA SER A 49 26.14 17.52 -10.25
C SER A 49 24.73 17.02 -10.50
N LEU A 50 23.76 17.92 -10.59
CA LEU A 50 22.37 17.57 -10.92
C LEU A 50 22.27 16.91 -12.31
N ARG A 51 23.02 17.39 -13.30
CA ARG A 51 23.08 16.76 -14.63
C ARG A 51 23.73 15.37 -14.59
N CYS A 52 24.78 15.19 -13.78
CA CYS A 52 25.39 13.87 -13.57
C CYS A 52 24.38 12.91 -12.93
N ILE A 53 23.76 13.32 -11.82
CA ILE A 53 22.78 12.52 -11.08
C ILE A 53 21.60 12.11 -11.97
N LYS A 54 21.06 13.06 -12.76
CA LYS A 54 19.97 12.79 -13.73
C LYS A 54 20.34 11.78 -14.82
N LYS A 55 21.62 11.68 -15.16
CA LYS A 55 22.16 10.71 -16.13
C LYS A 55 22.66 9.42 -15.47
N GLY A 56 22.51 9.25 -14.16
CA GLY A 56 22.99 8.07 -13.42
C GLY A 56 24.49 8.10 -13.04
N PHE A 57 25.16 9.24 -13.22
CA PHE A 57 26.57 9.42 -12.86
C PHE A 57 26.71 9.99 -11.44
N PRO A 58 27.81 9.69 -10.73
CA PRO A 58 28.07 10.26 -9.42
C PRO A 58 28.20 11.80 -9.50
N PRO A 59 27.91 12.53 -8.41
CA PRO A 59 27.98 13.99 -8.42
C PRO A 59 29.42 14.44 -8.59
N LEU A 60 29.74 14.99 -9.77
CA LEU A 60 31.10 15.40 -10.11
C LEU A 60 31.66 16.50 -9.17
N SER A 61 30.80 17.23 -8.44
CA SER A 61 31.26 18.16 -7.40
C SER A 61 31.84 17.49 -6.15
N ALA A 62 31.72 16.16 -5.98
CA ALA A 62 32.29 15.41 -4.84
C ALA A 62 33.83 15.42 -4.80
N ILE A 63 34.50 15.85 -5.86
CA ILE A 63 35.95 16.02 -5.86
C ILE A 63 36.37 17.48 -5.63
N VAL A 64 35.41 18.39 -5.42
CA VAL A 64 35.70 19.81 -5.17
C VAL A 64 35.70 20.06 -3.66
N VAL A 65 36.86 20.42 -3.11
CA VAL A 65 37.09 20.46 -1.67
C VAL A 65 37.57 21.83 -1.20
N ASN A 66 37.38 22.11 0.09
CA ASN A 66 38.02 23.23 0.76
C ASN A 66 39.49 22.88 1.05
N GLN A 67 40.38 23.87 0.89
CA GLN A 67 41.82 23.72 1.13
C GLN A 67 42.16 23.26 2.56
N GLN A 68 41.44 23.74 3.57
CA GLN A 68 41.72 23.45 4.98
C GLN A 68 41.12 22.10 5.41
N THR A 69 39.87 21.84 5.06
CA THR A 69 39.15 20.65 5.56
C THR A 69 39.33 19.44 4.66
N GLN A 70 39.75 19.60 3.40
CA GLN A 70 39.76 18.55 2.37
C GLN A 70 38.38 17.91 2.14
N LEU A 71 37.33 18.64 2.52
CA LEU A 71 35.92 18.27 2.38
C LEU A 71 35.19 19.36 1.58
N PRO A 72 34.10 19.03 0.85
CA PRO A 72 33.26 20.02 0.18
C PRO A 72 32.55 20.88 1.22
N GLY A 73 32.05 22.04 0.80
CA GLY A 73 31.26 22.89 1.71
C GLY A 73 30.03 22.13 2.22
N GLU A 74 29.93 21.93 3.53
CA GLU A 74 28.92 21.08 4.17
C GLU A 74 27.50 21.41 3.69
N GLY A 75 27.07 22.67 3.80
CA GLY A 75 25.74 23.09 3.36
C GLY A 75 25.48 22.90 1.85
N PHE A 76 26.51 23.03 1.01
CA PHE A 76 26.38 22.77 -0.42
C PHE A 76 26.25 21.28 -0.71
N PHE A 77 27.10 20.45 -0.11
CA PHE A 77 27.10 19.02 -0.40
C PHE A 77 25.93 18.30 0.26
N THR A 78 25.42 18.79 1.39
CA THR A 78 24.15 18.33 1.97
C THR A 78 22.97 18.65 1.03
N TRP A 79 22.99 19.79 0.33
CA TRP A 79 22.01 20.04 -0.73
C TRP A 79 22.16 19.04 -1.88
N VAL A 80 23.38 18.72 -2.32
CA VAL A 80 23.62 17.69 -3.35
C VAL A 80 23.11 16.32 -2.88
N ALA A 81 23.39 15.93 -1.63
CA ALA A 81 22.89 14.71 -1.01
C ALA A 81 21.36 14.64 -1.03
N SER A 82 20.68 15.75 -0.74
CA SER A 82 19.21 15.83 -0.85
C SER A 82 18.72 15.57 -2.28
N LYS A 83 19.46 16.00 -3.31
CA LYS A 83 19.14 15.72 -4.73
C LYS A 83 19.40 14.27 -5.13
N MET A 84 20.23 13.57 -4.37
CA MET A 84 20.47 12.13 -4.49
C MET A 84 19.46 11.30 -3.68
N GLY A 85 18.57 11.94 -2.91
CA GLY A 85 17.51 11.29 -2.12
C GLY A 85 17.83 11.12 -0.64
N TYR A 86 18.95 11.65 -0.15
CA TYR A 86 19.32 11.64 1.26
C TYR A 86 18.76 12.91 1.93
N ILE A 87 17.50 12.85 2.34
CA ILE A 87 16.82 13.91 3.09
C ILE A 87 17.18 13.67 4.57
N ASP A 88 17.80 14.65 5.23
CA ASP A 88 18.25 14.58 6.63
C ASP A 88 19.44 13.66 6.93
N LEU A 89 20.48 13.67 6.07
CA LEU A 89 21.75 12.97 6.32
C LEU A 89 22.33 13.37 7.68
N PRO A 90 22.49 12.44 8.66
CA PRO A 90 23.08 12.75 9.95
C PRO A 90 24.51 13.27 9.81
N HIS A 91 24.89 14.27 10.60
CA HIS A 91 26.24 14.83 10.56
C HIS A 91 27.33 13.77 10.84
N SER A 92 27.01 12.77 11.66
CA SER A 92 27.91 11.62 11.94
C SER A 92 28.17 10.72 10.74
N GLU A 93 27.30 10.71 9.73
CA GLU A 93 27.43 9.88 8.52
C GLU A 93 27.93 10.68 7.31
N TRP A 94 28.11 12.00 7.49
CA TRP A 94 28.38 12.92 6.39
C TRP A 94 29.74 12.66 5.73
N GLU A 95 30.77 12.38 6.52
CA GLU A 95 32.12 12.14 6.03
C GLU A 95 32.23 10.82 5.26
N ASP A 96 31.60 9.76 5.76
CA ASP A 96 31.53 8.46 5.09
C ASP A 96 30.74 8.56 3.78
N PHE A 97 29.59 9.26 3.80
CA PHE A 97 28.80 9.52 2.61
C PHE A 97 29.63 10.25 1.54
N PHE A 98 30.34 11.30 1.96
CA PHE A 98 31.22 12.05 1.08
C PHE A 98 32.32 11.18 0.47
N ASN A 99 33.03 10.42 1.29
CA ASN A 99 34.11 9.54 0.84
C ASN A 99 33.61 8.52 -0.19
N LYS A 100 32.42 7.95 0.03
CA LYS A 100 31.77 7.04 -0.92
C LYS A 100 31.46 7.73 -2.26
N GLN A 101 30.98 8.97 -2.27
CA GLN A 101 30.73 9.70 -3.52
C GLN A 101 32.03 10.09 -4.24
N LYS A 102 33.06 10.46 -3.50
CA LYS A 102 34.40 10.76 -4.03
C LYS A 102 35.00 9.53 -4.72
N GLU A 103 34.95 8.37 -4.06
CA GLU A 103 35.37 7.09 -4.66
C GLU A 103 34.56 6.73 -5.90
N ALA A 104 33.24 6.93 -5.86
CA ALA A 104 32.37 6.70 -7.01
C ALA A 104 32.80 7.56 -8.21
N VAL A 105 33.11 8.85 -8.01
CA VAL A 105 33.63 9.74 -9.07
C VAL A 105 34.95 9.21 -9.66
N PHE A 106 35.86 8.72 -8.83
CA PHE A 106 37.15 8.18 -9.27
C PHE A 106 37.05 6.83 -10.00
N SER A 107 36.08 6.00 -9.63
CA SER A 107 35.81 4.72 -10.29
C SER A 107 34.97 4.83 -11.58
N CYS A 108 34.43 6.01 -11.89
CA CYS A 108 33.48 6.20 -12.97
C CYS A 108 34.16 6.38 -14.33
N ASP A 109 33.60 5.76 -15.37
CA ASP A 109 34.02 5.95 -16.77
C ASP A 109 33.42 7.26 -17.33
N TRP A 110 34.19 8.33 -17.22
CA TRP A 110 33.76 9.66 -17.68
C TRP A 110 33.77 9.84 -19.20
N ASP A 111 34.37 8.92 -19.96
CA ASP A 111 34.34 8.98 -21.43
C ASP A 111 32.91 8.77 -21.95
N GLU A 112 32.12 7.93 -21.27
CA GLU A 112 30.69 7.72 -21.57
C GLU A 112 29.84 8.97 -21.28
N TYR A 113 30.21 9.75 -20.26
CA TYR A 113 29.53 11.00 -19.91
C TYR A 113 29.81 12.13 -20.92
N LEU A 114 31.03 12.18 -21.47
CA LEU A 114 31.48 13.22 -22.41
C LEU A 114 30.97 13.01 -23.84
N ASP A 115 30.87 11.76 -24.29
CA ASP A 115 30.55 11.42 -25.69
C ASP A 115 29.09 11.65 -26.08
N ASN A 116 28.17 11.96 -25.15
CA ASN A 116 26.71 12.02 -25.38
C ASN A 116 26.17 10.80 -26.18
N LYS A 117 26.91 9.69 -26.20
CA LYS A 117 26.45 8.45 -26.81
C LYS A 117 25.28 7.93 -25.96
N PRO A 118 24.18 7.48 -26.58
CA PRO A 118 23.21 6.68 -25.86
C PRO A 118 23.99 5.51 -25.25
N THR A 119 23.84 5.34 -23.93
CA THR A 119 24.54 4.34 -23.13
C THR A 119 24.34 2.96 -23.75
N ASN A 120 25.35 2.50 -24.48
CA ASN A 120 25.48 1.14 -25.01
C ASN A 120 26.68 0.43 -24.35
N LYS A 121 27.12 0.92 -23.18
CA LYS A 121 27.91 0.13 -22.23
C LYS A 121 26.96 -0.35 -21.15
N GLY A 122 26.54 -1.61 -21.28
CA GLY A 122 25.77 -2.34 -20.28
C GLY A 122 24.51 -1.60 -19.85
N SER A 123 23.35 -2.09 -20.26
CA SER A 123 22.68 -3.01 -19.34
C SER A 123 23.65 -3.78 -18.43
N ASN A 124 24.24 -3.10 -17.44
CA ASN A 124 24.01 -3.63 -16.12
C ASN A 124 22.50 -3.63 -16.06
N ASN A 125 21.93 -4.83 -16.22
CA ASN A 125 20.76 -5.15 -15.46
C ASN A 125 20.99 -4.44 -14.12
N VAL A 126 20.26 -3.33 -13.89
CA VAL A 126 19.58 -3.22 -12.61
C VAL A 126 19.12 -4.65 -12.42
N SER A 127 19.65 -5.35 -11.42
CA SER A 127 19.06 -6.62 -11.04
C SER A 127 17.63 -6.24 -10.67
N ILE A 128 16.79 -6.20 -11.71
CA ILE A 128 15.36 -6.26 -11.65
C ILE A 128 15.25 -7.65 -11.12
N PHE A 129 15.08 -7.70 -9.81
CA PHE A 129 14.77 -8.90 -9.05
C PHE A 129 13.84 -9.73 -9.93
N SER A 130 14.37 -10.81 -10.52
CA SER A 130 13.63 -11.55 -11.52
C SER A 130 12.52 -12.34 -10.81
N LYS A 131 11.50 -12.77 -11.53
CA LYS A 131 10.48 -13.64 -10.92
C LYS A 131 11.11 -14.95 -10.44
N GLU A 132 12.17 -15.37 -11.11
CA GLU A 132 12.97 -16.54 -10.80
C GLU A 132 13.74 -16.33 -9.48
N ASP A 133 14.35 -15.16 -9.27
CA ASP A 133 15.00 -14.79 -7.99
C ASP A 133 14.01 -14.75 -6.82
N LEU A 134 12.77 -14.28 -7.07
CA LEU A 134 11.71 -14.28 -6.06
C LEU A 134 11.38 -15.72 -5.62
N ASN A 135 11.13 -16.60 -6.59
CA ASN A 135 10.68 -17.96 -6.32
C ASN A 135 11.75 -18.76 -5.57
N GLU A 136 13.01 -18.61 -5.94
CA GLU A 136 14.13 -19.23 -5.24
C GLU A 136 14.19 -18.78 -3.77
N ARG A 137 14.05 -17.47 -3.52
CA ARG A 137 14.06 -16.88 -2.17
C ARG A 137 12.84 -17.19 -1.33
N LEU A 138 11.72 -17.51 -1.95
CA LEU A 138 10.53 -17.99 -1.23
C LEU A 138 10.65 -19.48 -0.88
N SER A 139 11.42 -20.25 -1.66
CA SER A 139 11.56 -21.70 -1.49
C SER A 139 12.41 -22.13 -0.29
N ASP A 140 13.39 -21.31 0.12
CA ASP A 140 14.26 -21.62 1.26
C ASP A 140 13.66 -21.20 2.62
N THR A 141 12.49 -20.56 2.62
CA THR A 141 11.79 -20.06 3.81
C THR A 141 12.62 -19.12 4.69
N SER A 142 13.67 -18.49 4.15
CA SER A 142 14.59 -17.59 4.88
C SER A 142 13.92 -16.33 5.45
N TYR A 143 12.68 -16.05 5.06
CA TYR A 143 11.84 -15.00 5.64
C TYR A 143 11.24 -15.36 7.00
N VAL A 144 11.31 -16.61 7.45
CA VAL A 144 10.85 -17.03 8.78
C VAL A 144 11.85 -16.57 9.83
N ILE A 145 11.53 -15.47 10.52
CA ILE A 145 12.37 -14.90 11.58
C ILE A 145 11.64 -15.06 12.92
N GLY A 146 12.22 -15.84 13.83
CA GLY A 146 11.60 -16.19 15.12
C GLY A 146 10.53 -17.27 14.96
N ASP A 147 9.45 -17.17 15.76
CA ASP A 147 8.36 -18.14 15.71
C ASP A 147 7.59 -18.07 14.38
N GLU A 148 7.24 -19.25 13.88
CA GLU A 148 6.47 -19.42 12.66
C GLU A 148 5.01 -18.96 12.85
N THR A 149 4.47 -18.28 11.86
CA THR A 149 3.07 -17.82 11.85
C THR A 149 2.35 -18.35 10.62
N ARG A 150 1.03 -18.53 10.71
CA ARG A 150 0.21 -19.02 9.58
C ARG A 150 0.29 -18.13 8.35
N TYR A 151 0.30 -16.81 8.53
CA TYR A 151 0.30 -15.82 7.46
C TYR A 151 1.59 -15.01 7.43
N TYR A 152 2.12 -14.81 6.22
CA TYR A 152 3.25 -13.91 5.98
C TYR A 152 2.86 -12.83 4.98
N ILE A 153 3.10 -11.57 5.35
CA ILE A 153 3.07 -10.43 4.42
C ILE A 153 4.51 -10.09 4.08
N LEU A 154 4.93 -10.40 2.86
CA LEU A 154 6.28 -10.14 2.38
C LEU A 154 6.27 -8.90 1.50
N THR A 155 7.19 -7.97 1.75
CA THR A 155 7.42 -6.83 0.84
C THR A 155 8.85 -6.87 0.32
N LEU A 156 8.99 -6.97 -0.99
CA LEU A 156 10.27 -7.08 -1.66
C LEU A 156 10.51 -5.84 -2.50
N LYS A 157 11.63 -5.18 -2.24
CA LYS A 157 12.08 -4.04 -3.03
C LYS A 157 12.71 -4.57 -4.31
N MET A 158 12.13 -4.23 -5.46
CA MET A 158 12.49 -4.78 -6.77
C MET A 158 13.51 -3.89 -7.53
N PHE A 159 14.16 -2.97 -6.83
CA PHE A 159 15.13 -2.04 -7.39
C PHE A 159 16.30 -1.81 -6.43
N LEU A 160 17.48 -1.58 -6.99
CA LEU A 160 18.71 -1.28 -6.25
C LEU A 160 18.65 0.10 -5.60
N GLU A 161 19.25 0.28 -4.42
CA GLU A 161 19.32 1.60 -3.76
C GLU A 161 20.02 2.67 -4.59
N THR A 162 20.95 2.23 -5.44
CA THR A 162 21.70 3.06 -6.38
C THR A 162 20.87 3.56 -7.56
N ALA A 163 19.66 3.03 -7.80
CA ALA A 163 18.80 3.52 -8.88
C ALA A 163 18.38 4.97 -8.60
N THR A 164 18.79 5.90 -9.46
CA THR A 164 18.53 7.36 -9.29
C THR A 164 17.24 7.82 -9.96
N VAL A 165 16.64 7.00 -10.83
CA VAL A 165 15.39 7.28 -11.54
C VAL A 165 14.53 6.01 -11.54
N GLY A 166 13.22 6.15 -11.38
CA GLY A 166 12.29 5.03 -11.39
C GLY A 166 12.13 4.37 -12.78
N PRO A 167 11.23 3.39 -12.92
CA PRO A 167 10.19 3.06 -11.94
C PRO A 167 10.72 2.34 -10.70
N TYR A 168 10.42 2.90 -9.53
CA TYR A 168 10.61 2.24 -8.25
C TYR A 168 9.50 1.22 -8.06
N GLN A 169 9.86 -0.01 -7.70
CA GLN A 169 8.90 -1.11 -7.62
C GLN A 169 9.04 -1.86 -6.30
N TYR A 170 7.89 -2.19 -5.71
CA TYR A 170 7.80 -3.14 -4.60
C TYR A 170 6.85 -4.26 -5.01
N GLN A 171 7.27 -5.49 -4.77
CA GLN A 171 6.41 -6.66 -4.85
C GLN A 171 5.91 -7.00 -3.46
N VAL A 172 4.60 -7.16 -3.32
CA VAL A 172 3.93 -7.58 -2.10
C VAL A 172 3.39 -8.97 -2.33
N VAL A 173 3.73 -9.91 -1.46
CA VAL A 173 3.28 -11.30 -1.53
C VAL A 173 2.65 -11.67 -0.19
N VAL A 174 1.47 -12.27 -0.22
CA VAL A 174 0.82 -12.84 0.96
C VAL A 174 0.92 -14.35 0.86
N LEU A 175 1.44 -14.98 1.92
CA LEU A 175 1.54 -16.42 2.05
C LEU A 175 0.61 -16.93 3.15
N GLU A 176 0.07 -18.13 2.97
CA GLU A 176 -0.57 -18.94 4.01
C GLU A 176 0.13 -20.29 4.06
N ASN A 177 0.66 -20.69 5.22
CA ASN A 177 1.44 -21.92 5.39
C ASN A 177 2.53 -22.08 4.30
N HIS A 178 3.27 -20.99 4.05
CA HIS A 178 4.32 -20.88 3.03
C HIS A 178 3.86 -20.95 1.56
N GLN A 179 2.56 -21.02 1.28
CA GLN A 179 2.02 -21.02 -0.08
C GLN A 179 1.51 -19.62 -0.47
N GLU A 180 1.84 -19.17 -1.68
CA GLU A 180 1.37 -17.88 -2.22
C GLU A 180 -0.16 -17.91 -2.40
N VAL A 181 -0.86 -17.02 -1.68
CA VAL A 181 -2.31 -16.83 -1.83
C VAL A 181 -2.65 -15.55 -2.60
N SER A 182 -1.77 -14.55 -2.55
CA SER A 182 -1.98 -13.30 -3.28
C SER A 182 -0.67 -12.57 -3.53
N LYS A 183 -0.63 -11.80 -4.62
CA LYS A 183 0.53 -11.00 -5.00
C LYS A 183 0.12 -9.71 -5.70
N HIS A 184 0.87 -8.64 -5.47
CA HIS A 184 0.67 -7.35 -6.11
C HIS A 184 1.99 -6.60 -6.30
N THR A 185 2.11 -5.85 -7.39
CA THR A 185 3.28 -4.99 -7.63
C THR A 185 2.86 -3.54 -7.55
N LEU A 186 3.49 -2.77 -6.67
CA LEU A 186 3.37 -1.32 -6.62
C LEU A 186 4.51 -0.69 -7.41
N GLU A 187 4.18 0.28 -8.24
CA GLU A 187 5.14 1.03 -9.05
C GLU A 187 4.96 2.54 -8.87
N ASN A 188 6.06 3.28 -8.82
CA ASN A 188 6.05 4.73 -8.92
C ASN A 188 7.30 5.24 -9.65
N LYS A 189 7.11 6.17 -10.59
CA LYS A 189 8.19 6.70 -11.44
C LYS A 189 9.13 7.65 -10.70
N ASP A 190 8.60 8.38 -9.72
CA ASP A 190 9.26 9.55 -9.15
C ASP A 190 9.60 9.40 -7.67
N SER A 191 8.91 8.51 -6.93
CA SER A 191 9.06 8.34 -5.49
C SER A 191 9.53 6.95 -5.08
N LYS A 192 10.63 6.90 -4.32
CA LYS A 192 11.17 5.69 -3.67
C LYS A 192 10.36 5.24 -2.45
N GLN A 193 9.46 6.07 -1.92
CA GLN A 193 8.75 5.83 -0.65
C GLN A 193 7.55 4.88 -0.81
N LEU A 194 7.81 3.69 -1.34
CA LEU A 194 6.79 2.68 -1.62
C LEU A 194 6.63 1.63 -0.53
N LEU A 195 7.54 1.56 0.44
CA LEU A 195 7.45 0.57 1.51
C LEU A 195 6.15 0.72 2.32
N THR A 196 5.84 1.92 2.82
CA THR A 196 4.60 2.14 3.59
C THR A 196 3.32 1.84 2.79
N PRO A 197 3.18 2.29 1.52
CA PRO A 197 2.11 1.81 0.63
C PRO A 197 2.06 0.29 0.47
N SER A 198 3.22 -0.36 0.35
CA SER A 198 3.33 -1.81 0.17
C SER A 198 2.88 -2.59 1.42
N LYS A 199 3.28 -2.14 2.62
CA LYS A 199 2.81 -2.70 3.90
C LYS A 199 1.28 -2.64 4.01
N LYS A 200 0.69 -1.48 3.67
CA LYS A 200 -0.78 -1.32 3.65
C LYS A 200 -1.43 -2.24 2.63
N LYS A 201 -0.87 -2.33 1.42
CA LYS A 201 -1.40 -3.22 0.38
C LYS A 201 -1.37 -4.68 0.81
N GLY A 202 -0.33 -5.10 1.54
CA GLY A 202 -0.25 -6.45 2.11
C GLY A 202 -1.41 -6.78 3.05
N PHE A 203 -1.79 -5.85 3.93
CA PHE A 203 -2.98 -6.02 4.77
C PHE A 203 -4.30 -6.02 3.98
N GLU A 204 -4.41 -5.19 2.92
CA GLU A 204 -5.59 -5.23 2.04
C GLU A 204 -5.75 -6.61 1.39
N LEU A 205 -4.68 -7.15 0.81
CA LEU A 205 -4.69 -8.50 0.21
C LEU A 205 -4.98 -9.59 1.24
N LEU A 206 -4.40 -9.48 2.45
CA LEU A 206 -4.65 -10.45 3.52
C LEU A 206 -6.11 -10.40 4.00
N PHE A 207 -6.71 -9.22 4.15
CA PHE A 207 -8.12 -9.08 4.54
C PHE A 207 -9.09 -9.49 3.45
N GLU A 208 -8.71 -9.35 2.17
CA GLU A 208 -9.47 -9.91 1.04
C GLU A 208 -9.47 -11.45 1.08
N HIS A 209 -8.33 -12.07 1.42
CA HIS A 209 -8.20 -13.52 1.55
C HIS A 209 -8.86 -14.08 2.83
N ASN A 210 -8.57 -13.48 3.98
CA ASN A 210 -9.13 -13.84 5.29
C ASN A 210 -9.55 -12.59 6.09
N PRO A 211 -10.84 -12.22 6.05
CA PRO A 211 -11.38 -11.08 6.79
C PRO A 211 -11.35 -11.21 8.32
N MET A 212 -11.11 -12.40 8.87
CA MET A 212 -11.13 -12.65 10.33
C MET A 212 -9.77 -13.06 10.89
N VAL A 213 -8.70 -12.81 10.13
CA VAL A 213 -7.33 -13.15 10.54
C VAL A 213 -6.96 -12.51 11.87
N ASN A 214 -6.43 -13.32 12.79
CA ASN A 214 -5.92 -12.83 14.07
C ASN A 214 -4.50 -12.28 13.85
N ILE A 215 -4.18 -11.14 14.46
CA ILE A 215 -2.85 -10.55 14.37
C ILE A 215 -1.73 -11.46 14.90
N ASN A 216 -2.01 -12.36 15.83
CA ASN A 216 -1.03 -13.33 16.34
C ASN A 216 -0.61 -14.35 15.27
N ASP A 217 -1.42 -14.51 14.22
CA ASP A 217 -1.15 -15.42 13.12
C ASP A 217 -0.39 -14.75 11.96
N ILE A 218 0.08 -13.50 12.14
CA ILE A 218 0.66 -12.69 11.06
C ILE A 218 2.10 -12.33 11.39
N SER A 219 3.00 -12.59 10.45
CA SER A 219 4.32 -11.95 10.37
C SER A 219 4.39 -11.04 9.14
N MET A 220 4.99 -9.87 9.29
CA MET A 220 5.33 -9.00 8.16
C MET A 220 6.85 -8.92 8.05
N VAL A 221 7.38 -9.17 6.85
CA VAL A 221 8.82 -9.29 6.62
C VAL A 221 9.19 -8.53 5.35
N HIS A 222 10.29 -7.79 5.43
CA HIS A 222 10.75 -6.94 4.35
C HIS A 222 12.08 -7.43 3.83
N TYR A 223 12.18 -7.60 2.51
CA TYR A 223 13.44 -7.91 1.85
C TYR A 223 14.19 -6.61 1.53
N LYS A 224 15.40 -6.46 2.07
CA LYS A 224 16.29 -5.32 1.84
C LYS A 224 17.59 -5.84 1.22
N GLN A 225 17.81 -5.51 -0.05
CA GLN A 225 18.95 -5.99 -0.83
C GLN A 225 20.30 -5.44 -0.32
N ASP A 226 20.27 -4.28 0.35
CA ASP A 226 21.46 -3.48 0.64
C ASP A 226 21.98 -3.66 2.09
N ARG A 227 21.51 -4.67 2.84
CA ARG A 227 21.97 -4.91 4.22
C ARG A 227 23.27 -5.71 4.28
N LEU A 228 24.23 -5.20 5.06
CA LEU A 228 25.47 -5.88 5.49
C LEU A 228 25.26 -6.84 6.68
N LYS A 229 24.03 -7.32 6.93
CA LYS A 229 23.72 -8.26 8.03
C LYS A 229 23.65 -9.70 7.52
N ASP A 230 23.74 -10.67 8.44
CA ASP A 230 23.67 -12.12 8.14
C ASP A 230 22.43 -12.53 7.33
N THR A 231 21.33 -11.76 7.38
CA THR A 231 20.12 -11.99 6.58
C THR A 231 19.60 -10.71 5.89
N PRO A 232 19.16 -10.78 4.61
CA PRO A 232 18.55 -9.65 3.90
C PRO A 232 17.09 -9.38 4.31
N TRP A 233 16.50 -10.28 5.10
CA TRP A 233 15.15 -10.16 5.63
C TRP A 233 15.10 -9.36 6.93
N ASP A 234 14.06 -8.54 7.06
CA ASP A 234 13.83 -7.65 8.19
C ASP A 234 12.39 -7.82 8.66
N LYS A 235 12.19 -8.48 9.81
CA LYS A 235 10.86 -8.65 10.40
C LYS A 235 10.38 -7.31 10.97
N GLU A 236 9.14 -6.94 10.65
CA GLU A 236 8.50 -5.77 11.22
C GLU A 236 8.41 -5.93 12.75
N PRO A 237 8.82 -4.93 13.55
CA PRO A 237 8.63 -4.96 14.98
C PRO A 237 7.15 -5.15 15.36
N ARG A 238 6.90 -5.93 16.41
CA ARG A 238 5.53 -6.30 16.81
C ARG A 238 4.63 -5.09 17.07
N VAL A 239 5.17 -4.05 17.71
CA VAL A 239 4.45 -2.80 18.01
C VAL A 239 4.03 -2.07 16.74
N ASP A 240 4.89 -2.02 15.72
CA ASP A 240 4.60 -1.38 14.44
C ASP A 240 3.58 -2.18 13.63
N LEU A 241 3.68 -3.51 13.67
CA LEU A 241 2.71 -4.41 13.06
C LEU A 241 1.33 -4.24 13.69
N GLU A 242 1.23 -4.19 15.03
CA GLU A 242 0.00 -3.94 15.79
C GLU A 242 -0.63 -2.60 15.44
N ALA A 243 0.17 -1.54 15.43
CA ALA A 243 -0.31 -0.21 15.06
C ALA A 243 -0.87 -0.19 13.63
N LEU A 244 -0.18 -0.83 12.68
CA LEU A 244 -0.62 -0.88 11.29
C LEU A 244 -1.85 -1.78 11.09
N TYR A 245 -1.90 -2.96 11.72
CA TYR A 245 -3.05 -3.86 11.72
C TYR A 245 -4.29 -3.14 12.23
N ASN A 246 -4.23 -2.54 13.43
CA ASN A 246 -5.37 -1.86 14.03
C ASN A 246 -5.86 -0.71 13.15
N LYS A 247 -4.94 0.04 12.54
CA LYS A 247 -5.27 1.13 11.62
C LYS A 247 -5.98 0.61 10.36
N MET A 248 -5.48 -0.47 9.78
CA MET A 248 -6.04 -1.06 8.55
C MET A 248 -7.38 -1.75 8.83
N ASP A 249 -7.50 -2.48 9.93
CA ASP A 249 -8.73 -3.14 10.35
C ASP A 249 -9.81 -2.12 10.70
N THR A 250 -9.47 -1.08 11.46
CA THR A 250 -10.41 0.03 11.73
C THR A 250 -10.87 0.71 10.44
N LYS A 251 -9.97 0.92 9.47
CA LYS A 251 -10.33 1.49 8.16
C LYS A 251 -11.29 0.56 7.41
N ARG A 252 -11.02 -0.75 7.41
CA ARG A 252 -11.86 -1.78 6.81
C ARG A 252 -13.24 -1.81 7.46
N LEU A 253 -13.32 -1.89 8.79
CA LEU A 253 -14.56 -1.85 9.55
C LEU A 253 -15.34 -0.56 9.30
N ARG A 254 -14.67 0.61 9.29
CA ARG A 254 -15.33 1.88 8.94
C ARG A 254 -15.90 1.86 7.52
N ASN A 255 -15.23 1.25 6.56
CA ASN A 255 -15.75 1.14 5.19
C ASN A 255 -16.96 0.22 5.14
N ILE A 256 -16.94 -0.90 5.86
CA ILE A 256 -18.09 -1.82 5.99
C ILE A 256 -19.25 -1.07 6.64
N VAL A 257 -19.04 -0.45 7.81
CA VAL A 257 -20.05 0.33 8.53
C VAL A 257 -20.56 1.49 7.68
N LYS A 258 -19.69 2.22 6.99
CA LYS A 258 -20.09 3.32 6.11
C LYS A 258 -20.97 2.80 4.98
N HIS A 259 -20.58 1.70 4.35
CA HIS A 259 -21.38 1.07 3.32
C HIS A 259 -22.72 0.59 3.89
N ASP A 260 -22.74 -0.04 5.06
CA ASP A 260 -23.98 -0.50 5.70
C ASP A 260 -24.88 0.68 6.11
N VAL A 261 -24.32 1.77 6.63
CA VAL A 261 -25.03 3.04 6.92
C VAL A 261 -25.53 3.70 5.64
N GLU A 262 -24.77 3.65 4.55
CA GLU A 262 -25.22 4.15 3.25
C GLU A 262 -26.33 3.28 2.67
N MET A 263 -26.25 1.96 2.80
CA MET A 263 -27.31 1.03 2.42
C MET A 263 -28.56 1.23 3.28
N GLU A 264 -28.40 1.46 4.57
CA GLU A 264 -29.47 1.79 5.50
C GLU A 264 -30.12 3.13 5.13
N LYS A 265 -29.33 4.19 4.93
CA LYS A 265 -29.84 5.49 4.44
C LYS A 265 -30.59 5.38 3.12
N GLN A 266 -30.19 4.46 2.24
CA GLN A 266 -30.89 4.20 0.97
C GLN A 266 -32.19 3.40 1.16
N GLN A 267 -32.26 2.53 2.16
CA GLN A 267 -33.51 1.87 2.57
C GLN A 267 -34.49 2.86 3.23
N TYR A 268 -34.00 3.89 3.91
CA TYR A 268 -34.78 4.89 4.64
C TYR A 268 -34.81 6.29 3.97
N ALA A 269 -34.58 6.37 2.66
CA ALA A 269 -34.80 7.61 1.90
C ALA A 269 -36.29 8.04 1.85
N SER A 270 -37.19 7.25 2.44
CA SER A 270 -38.35 7.79 3.16
C SER A 270 -38.04 7.82 4.68
N SER A 271 -37.59 9.00 5.13
CA SER A 271 -37.46 9.44 6.54
C SER A 271 -36.43 8.74 7.45
N TYR A 272 -35.30 9.41 7.73
CA TYR A 272 -35.12 10.12 9.02
C TYR A 272 -33.84 11.00 9.08
N LYS A 273 -33.93 12.10 9.85
CA LYS A 273 -32.84 12.77 10.57
C LYS A 273 -33.08 12.52 12.05
N ASP A 274 -32.06 12.03 12.76
CA ASP A 274 -32.15 11.62 14.16
C ASP A 274 -32.42 12.80 15.12
N GLY A 275 -33.28 12.57 16.12
CA GLY A 275 -33.46 13.45 17.29
C GLY A 275 -34.48 14.60 17.24
N GLU A 276 -35.18 14.85 16.13
CA GLU A 276 -36.19 15.92 16.05
C GLU A 276 -37.61 15.33 16.04
N VAL A 277 -38.47 15.71 16.99
CA VAL A 277 -39.90 15.37 16.93
C VAL A 277 -40.54 16.12 15.76
N LYS A 278 -40.67 15.45 14.62
CA LYS A 278 -41.46 15.92 13.49
C LYS A 278 -42.75 15.12 13.39
N GLN A 279 -43.89 15.81 13.50
CA GLN A 279 -45.16 15.21 13.10
C GLN A 279 -45.16 15.06 11.57
N TYR A 280 -45.23 13.82 11.11
CA TYR A 280 -45.28 13.49 9.69
C TYR A 280 -46.69 13.02 9.35
N TYR A 281 -47.38 13.76 8.48
CA TYR A 281 -48.50 13.21 7.71
C TYR A 281 -47.91 12.46 6.49
N GLY A 282 -47.33 11.30 6.76
CA GLY A 282 -46.91 10.36 5.71
C GLY A 282 -48.00 9.34 5.46
N ASN A 283 -48.23 8.96 4.20
CA ASN A 283 -49.03 7.78 3.89
C ASN A 283 -48.37 6.57 4.54
N ARG A 284 -48.94 6.12 5.66
CA ARG A 284 -48.51 4.96 6.41
C ARG A 284 -49.21 3.74 5.81
N TYR A 285 -48.49 2.93 5.06
CA TYR A 285 -48.96 1.58 4.75
C TYR A 285 -49.06 0.81 6.08
N GLU A 286 -50.26 0.41 6.43
CA GLU A 286 -50.58 -0.20 7.71
C GLU A 286 -49.93 -1.59 7.81
N ARG A 287 -48.72 -1.68 8.42
CA ARG A 287 -48.13 -2.96 8.82
C ARG A 287 -48.87 -3.46 10.06
N LYS A 288 -49.97 -4.19 9.88
CA LYS A 288 -50.71 -4.79 10.99
C LYS A 288 -49.79 -5.78 11.70
N SER A 289 -49.50 -5.54 12.98
CA SER A 289 -48.77 -6.46 13.87
C SER A 289 -49.33 -7.88 13.84
N LYS A 290 -50.63 -8.01 13.57
CA LYS A 290 -51.35 -9.26 13.36
C LYS A 290 -50.74 -10.14 12.25
N ASN A 291 -50.29 -9.57 11.13
CA ASN A 291 -49.74 -10.35 10.02
C ASN A 291 -48.39 -10.96 10.37
N ARG A 292 -47.57 -10.25 11.17
CA ARG A 292 -46.32 -10.78 11.71
C ARG A 292 -46.58 -11.92 12.69
N LEU A 293 -47.53 -11.74 13.61
CA LEU A 293 -47.91 -12.78 14.57
C LEU A 293 -48.44 -14.02 13.85
N ASN A 294 -49.39 -13.84 12.92
CA ASN A 294 -49.92 -14.94 12.11
C ASN A 294 -48.82 -15.67 11.32
N ALA A 295 -47.88 -14.94 10.71
CA ALA A 295 -46.77 -15.57 9.98
C ALA A 295 -45.85 -16.39 10.90
N ILE A 296 -45.60 -15.92 12.12
CA ILE A 296 -44.81 -16.68 13.12
C ILE A 296 -45.61 -17.88 13.64
N GLU A 297 -46.92 -17.75 13.85
CA GLU A 297 -47.79 -18.87 14.25
C GLU A 297 -47.85 -19.97 13.17
N ILE A 298 -47.84 -19.58 11.88
CA ILE A 298 -47.90 -20.52 10.75
C ILE A 298 -46.53 -21.14 10.48
N HIS A 299 -45.47 -20.32 10.37
CA HIS A 299 -44.16 -20.74 9.86
C HIS A 299 -43.12 -21.00 10.96
N GLY A 300 -43.40 -20.60 12.20
CA GLY A 300 -42.46 -20.64 13.31
C GLY A 300 -41.37 -19.58 13.22
N THR A 301 -40.28 -19.80 13.98
CA THR A 301 -39.15 -18.87 14.15
C THR A 301 -37.85 -19.36 13.52
N GLN A 302 -37.91 -20.45 12.74
CA GLN A 302 -36.76 -20.94 12.00
C GLN A 302 -36.55 -20.10 10.75
N CYS A 303 -35.30 -19.69 10.50
CA CYS A 303 -34.95 -18.99 9.27
C CYS A 303 -35.15 -19.89 8.05
N ALA A 304 -36.00 -19.51 7.10
CA ALA A 304 -36.25 -20.29 5.89
C ALA A 304 -35.04 -20.41 4.93
N VAL A 305 -34.03 -19.55 5.11
CA VAL A 305 -32.81 -19.54 4.29
C VAL A 305 -31.74 -20.47 4.86
N CYS A 306 -31.34 -20.26 6.13
CA CYS A 306 -30.18 -20.90 6.74
C CYS A 306 -30.51 -21.82 7.92
N ASP A 307 -31.80 -22.06 8.18
CA ASP A 307 -32.32 -22.95 9.22
C ASP A 307 -31.97 -22.53 10.67
N PHE A 308 -31.34 -21.36 10.85
CA PHE A 308 -30.98 -20.80 12.15
C PHE A 308 -32.23 -20.54 13.01
N LYS A 309 -32.14 -20.92 14.30
CA LYS A 309 -33.13 -20.63 15.34
C LYS A 309 -32.47 -19.94 16.51
N PHE A 310 -33.01 -18.78 16.91
CA PHE A 310 -32.44 -17.99 17.98
C PHE A 310 -32.55 -18.68 19.34
N GLU A 311 -33.67 -19.33 19.63
CA GLU A 311 -33.87 -20.04 20.90
C GLU A 311 -32.88 -21.19 21.10
N GLU A 312 -32.54 -21.94 20.04
CA GLU A 312 -31.59 -23.06 20.13
C GLU A 312 -30.15 -22.59 20.45
N VAL A 313 -29.80 -21.35 20.07
CA VAL A 313 -28.44 -20.80 20.24
C VAL A 313 -28.32 -19.89 21.46
N TYR A 314 -29.35 -19.08 21.73
CA TYR A 314 -29.35 -18.04 22.76
C TYR A 314 -30.27 -18.36 23.95
N GLY A 315 -30.94 -19.51 23.95
CA GLY A 315 -31.90 -19.90 25.00
C GLY A 315 -33.09 -18.95 25.05
N GLU A 316 -33.60 -18.70 26.26
CA GLU A 316 -34.77 -17.83 26.49
C GLU A 316 -34.64 -16.43 25.88
N LEU A 317 -33.42 -15.88 25.74
CA LEU A 317 -33.20 -14.58 25.10
C LEU A 317 -33.57 -14.58 23.61
N GLY A 318 -33.48 -15.73 22.95
CA GLY A 318 -33.79 -15.92 21.54
C GLY A 318 -35.21 -16.39 21.26
N LYS A 319 -36.02 -16.60 22.30
CA LYS A 319 -37.39 -17.09 22.18
C LYS A 319 -38.25 -16.11 21.39
N ASP A 320 -39.07 -16.64 20.48
CA ASP A 320 -39.99 -15.88 19.61
C ASP A 320 -39.32 -14.82 18.71
N PHE A 321 -37.99 -14.82 18.63
CA PHE A 321 -37.23 -13.83 17.87
C PHE A 321 -36.94 -14.30 16.44
N ILE A 322 -37.59 -13.65 15.47
CA ILE A 322 -37.31 -13.79 14.05
C ILE A 322 -37.82 -12.55 13.28
N GLU A 323 -37.23 -12.25 12.12
CA GLU A 323 -37.74 -11.21 11.22
C GLU A 323 -38.67 -11.83 10.17
N ILE A 324 -39.68 -11.08 9.73
CA ILE A 324 -40.60 -11.52 8.66
C ILE A 324 -40.31 -10.72 7.40
N HIS A 325 -40.00 -11.46 6.33
CA HIS A 325 -39.73 -10.94 5.00
C HIS A 325 -40.95 -11.12 4.09
N HIS A 326 -41.20 -10.16 3.21
CA HIS A 326 -42.24 -10.32 2.18
C HIS A 326 -41.62 -10.98 0.96
N VAL A 327 -42.18 -12.12 0.53
CA VAL A 327 -41.72 -12.85 -0.67
C VAL A 327 -41.81 -11.96 -1.92
N LYS A 328 -42.82 -11.09 -1.99
CA LYS A 328 -42.95 -10.04 -3.01
C LYS A 328 -42.78 -8.66 -2.37
N PRO A 329 -41.83 -7.83 -2.83
CA PRO A 329 -41.65 -6.48 -2.29
C PRO A 329 -42.93 -5.64 -2.44
N LEU A 330 -43.42 -5.04 -1.36
CA LEU A 330 -44.60 -4.16 -1.40
C LEU A 330 -44.40 -2.92 -2.31
N SER A 331 -43.15 -2.55 -2.61
CA SER A 331 -42.81 -1.44 -3.51
C SER A 331 -43.15 -1.69 -4.98
N THR A 332 -43.45 -2.94 -5.36
CA THR A 332 -43.84 -3.31 -6.73
C THR A 332 -45.34 -3.52 -6.89
N LEU A 333 -46.14 -3.20 -5.87
CA LEU A 333 -47.58 -3.42 -5.84
C LEU A 333 -48.33 -2.08 -5.93
N ASP A 334 -49.04 -1.86 -7.03
CA ASP A 334 -49.91 -0.70 -7.21
C ASP A 334 -51.24 -0.90 -6.46
N GLY A 335 -51.27 -0.53 -5.18
CA GLY A 335 -52.49 -0.49 -4.36
C GLY A 335 -52.37 -1.15 -2.99
N ALA A 336 -53.41 -1.00 -2.16
CA ALA A 336 -53.54 -1.75 -0.92
C ALA A 336 -53.94 -3.20 -1.25
N ILE A 337 -53.06 -4.15 -0.96
CA ILE A 337 -53.29 -5.58 -1.20
C ILE A 337 -53.44 -6.28 0.14
N GLU A 338 -54.36 -7.23 0.22
CA GLU A 338 -54.49 -8.13 1.36
C GLU A 338 -53.29 -9.08 1.37
N ILE A 339 -52.53 -9.05 2.47
CA ILE A 339 -51.32 -9.88 2.63
C ILE A 339 -51.76 -11.24 3.16
N ASP A 340 -51.42 -12.30 2.44
CA ASP A 340 -51.56 -13.67 2.92
C ASP A 340 -50.34 -14.04 3.77
N ALA A 341 -50.54 -14.23 5.08
CA ALA A 341 -49.45 -14.55 5.99
C ALA A 341 -48.80 -15.91 5.72
N GLU A 342 -49.50 -16.83 5.06
CA GLU A 342 -48.97 -18.14 4.68
C GLU A 342 -48.07 -18.04 3.44
N ASN A 343 -48.52 -17.31 2.42
CA ASN A 343 -47.89 -17.34 1.09
C ASN A 343 -47.00 -16.13 0.78
N ASP A 344 -47.29 -14.96 1.38
CA ASP A 344 -46.56 -13.72 1.08
C ASP A 344 -45.48 -13.40 2.11
N LEU A 345 -45.47 -14.08 3.25
CA LEU A 345 -44.58 -13.82 4.38
C LEU A 345 -43.72 -15.04 4.71
N VAL A 346 -42.45 -14.81 5.02
CA VAL A 346 -41.51 -15.88 5.36
C VAL A 346 -40.58 -15.46 6.51
N PRO A 347 -40.35 -16.33 7.51
CA PRO A 347 -39.41 -16.06 8.59
C PRO A 347 -37.96 -16.15 8.11
N VAL A 348 -37.17 -15.12 8.43
CA VAL A 348 -35.74 -15.05 8.11
C VAL A 348 -34.96 -14.44 9.28
N CYS A 349 -33.72 -14.89 9.50
CA CYS A 349 -32.85 -14.26 10.49
C CYS A 349 -32.39 -12.87 10.00
N PRO A 350 -32.00 -11.95 10.89
CA PRO A 350 -31.56 -10.60 10.52
C PRO A 350 -30.45 -10.60 9.46
N ASN A 351 -29.50 -11.54 9.54
CA ASN A 351 -28.40 -11.63 8.57
C ASN A 351 -28.91 -12.02 7.17
N CYS A 352 -29.73 -13.07 7.06
CA CYS A 352 -30.32 -13.48 5.80
C CYS A 352 -31.26 -12.40 5.25
N HIS A 353 -32.03 -11.73 6.11
CA HIS A 353 -32.91 -10.66 5.68
C HIS A 353 -32.14 -9.50 5.03
N ARG A 354 -30.98 -9.13 5.60
CA ARG A 354 -30.09 -8.14 5.01
C ARG A 354 -29.48 -8.61 3.68
N MET A 355 -29.15 -9.89 3.55
CA MET A 355 -28.61 -10.45 2.30
C MET A 355 -29.64 -10.50 1.18
N LEU A 356 -30.90 -10.82 1.48
CA LEU A 356 -32.00 -10.77 0.50
C LEU A 356 -32.14 -9.38 -0.12
N HIS A 357 -31.93 -8.34 0.69
CA HIS A 357 -32.04 -6.94 0.26
C HIS A 357 -30.70 -6.27 -0.08
N ARG A 358 -29.59 -7.02 -0.20
CA ARG A 358 -28.25 -6.43 -0.37
C ARG A 358 -28.06 -5.71 -1.72
N LYS A 359 -28.73 -6.17 -2.79
CA LYS A 359 -28.69 -5.53 -4.11
C LYS A 359 -29.97 -4.72 -4.34
N ARG A 360 -29.81 -3.42 -4.60
CA ARG A 360 -30.93 -2.46 -4.76
C ARG A 360 -31.83 -2.74 -5.96
N GLU A 361 -31.26 -3.25 -7.05
CA GLU A 361 -31.98 -3.48 -8.31
C GLU A 361 -32.71 -4.81 -8.34
N LYS A 362 -32.38 -5.73 -7.41
CA LYS A 362 -32.96 -7.07 -7.34
C LYS A 362 -32.92 -7.57 -5.91
N VAL A 363 -34.08 -7.61 -5.26
CA VAL A 363 -34.28 -8.39 -4.04
C VAL A 363 -34.14 -9.86 -4.42
N LEU A 364 -33.21 -10.56 -3.77
CA LEU A 364 -33.06 -12.00 -3.99
C LEU A 364 -34.26 -12.72 -3.37
N SER A 365 -34.69 -13.79 -4.02
CA SER A 365 -35.60 -14.75 -3.41
C SER A 365 -34.87 -15.57 -2.33
N VAL A 366 -35.65 -16.13 -1.40
CA VAL A 366 -35.15 -17.08 -0.40
C VAL A 366 -34.41 -18.26 -1.06
N GLY A 367 -34.94 -18.76 -2.19
CA GLY A 367 -34.32 -19.84 -2.96
C GLY A 367 -32.94 -19.47 -3.52
N GLU A 368 -32.84 -18.30 -4.18
CA GLU A 368 -31.56 -17.82 -4.72
C GLU A 368 -30.50 -17.66 -3.63
N LEU A 369 -30.89 -17.12 -2.47
CA LEU A 369 -29.94 -16.96 -1.36
C LEU A 369 -29.52 -18.32 -0.76
N LYS A 370 -30.43 -19.29 -0.70
CA LYS A 370 -30.15 -20.65 -0.23
C LYS A 370 -29.16 -21.37 -1.14
N GLU A 371 -29.33 -21.24 -2.46
CA GLU A 371 -28.39 -21.78 -3.46
C GLU A 371 -26.98 -21.16 -3.33
N ILE A 372 -26.90 -19.84 -3.13
CA ILE A 372 -25.62 -19.16 -2.90
C ILE A 372 -24.92 -19.75 -1.67
N ILE A 373 -25.63 -19.91 -0.54
CA ILE A 373 -25.05 -20.47 0.69
C ILE A 373 -24.57 -21.91 0.46
N GLN A 374 -25.38 -22.76 -0.17
CA GLN A 374 -25.02 -24.15 -0.45
C GLN A 374 -23.80 -24.27 -1.38
N SER A 375 -23.72 -23.42 -2.41
CA SER A 375 -22.57 -23.40 -3.33
C SER A 375 -21.26 -23.11 -2.62
N GLN A 376 -21.26 -22.27 -1.57
CA GLN A 376 -20.06 -21.90 -0.82
C GLN A 376 -19.65 -22.94 0.23
N ILE A 377 -20.62 -23.70 0.76
CA ILE A 377 -20.34 -24.78 1.72
C ILE A 377 -19.73 -25.98 0.99
N SER A 378 -20.25 -26.35 -0.18
CA SER A 378 -19.71 -27.46 -0.99
C SER A 378 -18.32 -27.21 -1.57
N ILE A 379 -17.86 -25.95 -1.63
CA ILE A 379 -16.48 -25.61 -2.04
C ILE A 379 -15.50 -25.74 -0.86
N LYS A 380 -16.00 -25.77 0.38
CA LYS A 380 -15.21 -25.81 1.62
C LYS A 380 -15.25 -27.18 2.33
N SER A 381 -16.02 -28.13 1.80
CA SER A 381 -16.09 -29.53 2.26
C SER A 381 -15.16 -30.36 1.38
#